data_AF-H5XQS2-F1
#
_entry.id   AF-H5XQS2-F1
#
_cell.length_a   1.000
_cell.length_b   1.000
_cell.length_c   1.000
_cell.angle_alpha   90.00
_cell.angle_beta   90.00
_cell.angle_gamma   90.00
#
_symmetry.space_group_name_H-M   'P 1'
#
loop_
_entity.id
_entity.type
_entity.pdbx_description
1 polymer ?
#
loop_
_entity_poly.entity_id
_entity_poly.type
_entity_poly.pdbx_seq_one_letter_code
_entity_poly.pdbx_strand_id
1 'polypeptide(L)'
;MPTTPPGDFVEAAVRVVLTAADDAVDTEISRAALLSACVGAADASDRLVRQWRRTTGRPVARLAAHRVTARAWAMLLSVRADAPEWADGLLPLDLDAEEDAHRAHLARLGSRPGAEATLAELVERAWAHAEAGHLAEARAAVGE
;
A
#
# COMPACT_ATOMS: atom_id res chain seq x y z
N MET A 1 0.55 11.84 17.27
CA MET A 1 0.27 12.69 16.08
C MET A 1 -1.14 13.21 16.19
N PRO A 2 -1.39 14.52 16.06
CA PRO A 2 -2.76 15.03 16.02
C PRO A 2 -3.45 14.48 14.77
N THR A 3 -4.56 13.76 14.94
CA THR A 3 -5.39 13.26 13.85
C THR A 3 -6.11 14.45 13.23
N THR A 4 -5.68 14.83 12.04
CA THR A 4 -6.35 15.83 11.21
C THR A 4 -7.83 15.49 11.06
N PRO A 5 -8.77 16.40 11.36
CA PRO A 5 -10.20 16.19 11.14
C PRO A 5 -10.48 15.73 9.70
N PRO A 6 -11.50 14.88 9.47
CA PRO A 6 -11.81 14.38 8.11
C PRO A 6 -12.07 15.49 7.09
N GLY A 7 -12.68 16.61 7.52
CA GLY A 7 -12.93 17.78 6.66
C GLY A 7 -11.63 18.44 6.19
N ASP A 8 -10.64 18.52 7.07
CA ASP A 8 -9.32 19.10 6.79
C ASP A 8 -8.53 18.25 5.78
N PHE A 9 -8.73 16.93 5.76
CA PHE A 9 -8.08 16.06 4.75
C PHE A 9 -8.60 16.35 3.34
N VAL A 10 -9.92 16.35 3.15
CA VAL A 10 -10.51 16.59 1.81
C VAL A 10 -10.17 17.99 1.32
N GLU A 11 -10.25 18.99 2.19
CA GLU A 11 -9.86 20.35 1.84
C GLU A 11 -8.38 20.44 1.45
N ALA A 12 -7.48 19.80 2.22
CA ALA A 12 -6.06 19.75 1.90
C ALA A 12 -5.79 19.05 0.55
N ALA A 13 -6.43 17.91 0.30
CA ALA A 13 -6.30 17.18 -0.96
C ALA A 13 -6.77 18.01 -2.15
N VAL A 14 -7.94 18.66 -2.04
CA VAL A 14 -8.46 19.56 -3.08
C VAL A 14 -7.51 20.73 -3.32
N ARG A 15 -6.96 21.32 -2.26
CA ARG A 15 -5.98 22.40 -2.38
C ARG A 15 -4.75 21.95 -3.16
N VAL A 16 -4.18 20.79 -2.83
CA VAL A 16 -3.04 20.21 -3.55
C VAL A 16 -3.38 20.01 -5.03
N VAL A 17 -4.53 19.41 -5.34
CA VAL A 17 -4.95 19.17 -6.73
C VAL A 17 -5.10 20.48 -7.52
N LEU A 18 -5.57 21.56 -6.90
CA LEU A 18 -5.80 22.84 -7.57
C LEU A 18 -4.56 23.72 -7.70
N THR A 19 -3.59 23.60 -6.79
CA THR A 19 -2.49 24.57 -6.69
C THR A 19 -1.09 24.00 -6.83
N ALA A 20 -0.91 22.68 -6.70
CA ALA A 20 0.42 22.07 -6.67
C ALA A 20 0.95 21.78 -8.08
N ALA A 21 2.24 21.45 -8.12
CA ALA A 21 2.88 20.94 -9.33
C ALA A 21 2.32 19.56 -9.71
N ASP A 22 2.44 19.24 -11.00
CA ASP A 22 1.91 18.03 -11.62
C ASP A 22 2.24 16.72 -10.90
N ASP A 23 3.49 16.53 -10.47
CA ASP A 23 3.91 15.33 -9.74
C ASP A 23 3.23 15.20 -8.37
N ALA A 24 2.98 16.33 -7.70
CA ALA A 24 2.29 16.37 -6.41
C ALA A 24 0.79 16.08 -6.60
N VAL A 25 0.19 16.55 -7.69
CA VAL A 25 -1.20 16.20 -8.06
C VAL A 25 -1.33 14.70 -8.29
N ASP A 26 -0.42 14.10 -9.07
CA ASP A 26 -0.44 12.66 -9.34
C ASP A 26 -0.32 11.84 -8.04
N THR A 27 0.55 12.28 -7.13
CA THR A 27 0.72 11.66 -5.80
C THR A 27 -0.54 11.74 -4.96
N GLU A 28 -1.17 12.91 -4.90
CA GLU A 28 -2.39 13.12 -4.09
C GLU A 28 -3.58 12.34 -4.66
N ILE A 29 -3.75 12.32 -5.98
CA ILE A 29 -4.77 11.51 -6.65
C ILE A 29 -4.58 10.03 -6.34
N SER A 30 -3.35 9.53 -6.42
CA SER A 30 -3.05 8.14 -6.07
C SER A 30 -3.41 7.83 -4.62
N ARG A 31 -3.01 8.72 -3.69
CA ARG A 31 -3.30 8.56 -2.27
C ARG A 31 -4.81 8.54 -2.00
N ALA A 32 -5.55 9.51 -2.52
CA ALA A 32 -6.99 9.60 -2.33
C ALA A 32 -7.73 8.38 -2.94
N ALA A 33 -7.29 7.90 -4.10
CA ALA A 33 -7.86 6.73 -4.74
C ALA A 33 -7.59 5.45 -3.93
N LEU A 34 -6.36 5.24 -3.45
CA LEU A 34 -6.02 4.11 -2.58
C LEU A 34 -6.84 4.13 -1.28
N LEU A 35 -6.90 5.29 -0.61
CA LEU A 35 -7.69 5.43 0.62
C LEU A 35 -9.16 5.11 0.39
N SER A 36 -9.74 5.61 -0.70
CA SER A 36 -11.13 5.29 -1.08
C SER A 36 -11.35 3.80 -1.26
N ALA A 37 -10.41 3.10 -1.92
CA ALA A 37 -10.50 1.66 -2.09
C ALA A 37 -10.35 0.90 -0.76
N CYS A 38 -9.43 1.32 0.11
CA CYS A 38 -9.21 0.70 1.43
C CYS A 38 -10.43 0.80 2.36
N VAL A 39 -11.26 1.84 2.21
CA VAL A 39 -12.51 1.98 2.97
C VAL A 39 -13.72 1.33 2.28
N GLY A 40 -13.49 0.49 1.27
CA GLY A 40 -14.54 -0.23 0.54
C GLY A 40 -15.24 0.57 -0.56
N ALA A 41 -14.82 1.82 -0.81
CA ALA A 41 -15.36 2.66 -1.88
C ALA A 41 -14.58 2.46 -3.21
N ALA A 42 -14.49 1.20 -3.67
CA ALA A 42 -13.74 0.82 -4.87
C ALA A 42 -14.20 1.58 -6.13
N ASP A 43 -15.50 1.79 -6.31
CA ASP A 43 -16.02 2.56 -7.45
C ASP A 43 -15.60 4.03 -7.42
N ALA A 44 -15.49 4.62 -6.22
CA ALA A 44 -15.03 6.00 -6.08
C ALA A 44 -13.54 6.12 -6.42
N SER A 45 -12.73 5.14 -5.98
CA SER A 45 -11.33 5.00 -6.37
C SER A 45 -11.19 4.94 -7.90
N ASP A 46 -11.92 4.03 -8.55
CA ASP A 46 -11.86 3.82 -9.99
C ASP A 46 -12.31 5.06 -10.78
N ARG A 47 -13.39 5.73 -10.34
CA ARG A 47 -13.85 6.97 -10.95
C ARG A 47 -12.80 8.07 -10.86
N LEU A 48 -12.13 8.20 -9.72
CA LEU A 48 -11.09 9.20 -9.53
C LEU A 48 -9.92 8.97 -10.48
N VAL A 49 -9.43 7.73 -10.60
CA VAL A 49 -8.33 7.39 -11.52
C VAL A 49 -8.74 7.60 -12.98
N ARG A 50 -9.93 7.16 -13.38
CA ARG A 50 -10.45 7.39 -14.74
C ARG A 50 -10.61 8.88 -15.06
N GLN A 51 -11.03 9.71 -14.10
CA GLN A 51 -11.13 11.15 -14.30
C GLN A 51 -9.75 11.78 -14.44
N TRP A 52 -8.79 11.44 -13.58
CA TRP A 52 -7.43 11.94 -13.68
C TRP A 52 -6.78 11.56 -15.02
N ARG A 53 -6.91 10.30 -15.47
CA ARG A 53 -6.41 9.88 -16.79
C ARG A 53 -7.02 10.68 -17.93
N ARG A 54 -8.35 10.87 -17.91
CA ARG A 54 -9.06 11.65 -18.95
C ARG A 54 -8.65 13.12 -18.95
N THR A 55 -8.49 13.73 -17.79
CA THR A 55 -8.14 15.16 -17.67
C THR A 55 -6.69 15.43 -18.06
N THR A 56 -5.76 14.56 -17.64
CA THR A 56 -4.32 14.81 -17.78
C THR A 56 -3.69 14.14 -18.99
N GLY A 57 -4.31 13.09 -19.54
CA GLY A 57 -3.74 12.24 -20.59
C GLY A 57 -2.53 11.41 -20.14
N ARG A 58 -2.19 11.41 -18.84
CA ARG A 58 -0.96 10.81 -18.32
C ARG A 58 -1.05 9.29 -18.16
N PRO A 59 0.09 8.57 -18.23
CA PRO A 59 0.14 7.13 -18.02
C PRO A 59 -0.08 6.77 -16.55
N VAL A 60 -0.87 5.72 -16.29
CA VAL A 60 -1.25 5.27 -14.94
C VAL A 60 -0.06 4.94 -14.04
N ALA A 61 1.07 4.53 -14.63
CA ALA A 61 2.32 4.25 -13.90
C ALA A 61 2.77 5.43 -13.00
N ARG A 62 2.35 6.66 -13.29
CA ARG A 62 2.65 7.83 -12.45
C ARG A 62 1.95 7.82 -11.10
N LEU A 63 0.79 7.18 -10.99
CA LEU A 63 0.12 6.94 -9.71
C LEU A 63 0.92 5.94 -8.84
N ALA A 64 1.81 5.16 -9.45
CA ALA A 64 2.67 4.19 -8.78
C ALA A 64 4.16 4.60 -8.81
N ALA A 65 4.47 5.90 -8.85
CA ALA A 65 5.85 6.38 -8.97
C ALA A 65 6.75 6.00 -7.78
N HIS A 66 6.18 5.80 -6.59
CA HIS A 66 6.92 5.40 -5.39
C HIS A 66 6.71 3.92 -5.07
N ARG A 67 7.77 3.25 -4.60
CA ARG A 67 7.75 1.80 -4.29
C ARG A 67 6.60 1.38 -3.37
N VAL A 68 6.35 2.15 -2.31
CA VAL A 68 5.26 1.85 -1.35
C VAL A 68 3.90 1.96 -2.03
N THR A 69 3.68 3.00 -2.82
CA THR A 69 2.42 3.23 -3.53
C THR A 69 2.21 2.20 -4.64
N ALA A 70 3.27 1.83 -5.36
CA ALA A 70 3.23 0.76 -6.35
C ALA A 70 2.81 -0.57 -5.73
N ARG A 71 3.41 -0.93 -4.58
CA ARG A 71 3.03 -2.11 -3.81
C ARG A 71 1.58 -2.07 -3.34
N ALA A 72 1.13 -0.92 -2.82
CA ALA A 72 -0.25 -0.75 -2.37
C ALA A 72 -1.25 -0.97 -3.52
N TRP A 73 -0.99 -0.41 -4.70
CA TRP A 73 -1.80 -0.66 -5.89
C TRP A 73 -1.77 -2.12 -6.31
N ALA A 74 -0.58 -2.72 -6.35
CA ALA A 74 -0.42 -4.10 -6.77
C ALA A 74 -1.14 -5.09 -5.83
N MET A 75 -1.07 -4.87 -4.51
CA MET A 75 -1.83 -5.61 -3.50
C MET A 75 -3.34 -5.39 -3.62
N LEU A 76 -3.78 -4.15 -3.83
CA LEU A 76 -5.20 -3.84 -3.99
C LEU A 76 -5.77 -4.53 -5.24
N LEU A 77 -5.01 -4.57 -6.33
CA LEU A 77 -5.44 -5.16 -7.59
C LEU A 77 -5.38 -6.69 -7.56
N SER A 78 -4.43 -7.29 -6.85
CA SER A 78 -4.29 -8.76 -6.78
C SER A 78 -5.47 -9.45 -6.10
N VAL A 79 -6.20 -8.75 -5.23
CA VAL A 79 -7.36 -9.28 -4.50
C VAL A 79 -8.70 -8.97 -5.19
N ARG A 80 -8.69 -8.19 -6.28
CA ARG A 80 -9.91 -7.90 -7.05
C ARG A 80 -10.19 -9.04 -8.02
N ALA A 81 -11.46 -9.46 -8.08
CA ALA A 81 -11.90 -10.46 -9.05
C ALA A 81 -11.69 -9.99 -10.49
N ASP A 82 -12.03 -8.73 -10.76
CA ASP A 82 -11.84 -8.08 -12.06
C ASP A 82 -10.93 -6.86 -11.91
N ALA A 83 -9.77 -6.89 -12.57
CA ALA A 83 -8.91 -5.73 -12.66
C ALA A 83 -9.57 -4.67 -13.56
N PRO A 84 -9.63 -3.40 -13.12
CA PRO A 84 -10.21 -2.36 -13.96
C PRO A 84 -9.29 -2.04 -15.13
N GLU A 85 -9.85 -1.81 -16.32
CA GLU A 85 -9.13 -1.46 -17.57
C GLU A 85 -8.07 -0.37 -17.38
N TRP A 86 -8.31 0.60 -16.49
CA TRP A 86 -7.37 1.69 -16.29
C TRP A 86 -6.05 1.24 -15.65
N ALA A 87 -6.02 0.07 -15.00
CA ALA A 87 -4.86 -0.49 -14.33
C ALA A 87 -3.83 -1.06 -15.32
N ASP A 88 -4.16 -1.13 -16.61
CA ASP A 88 -3.23 -1.48 -17.68
C ASP A 88 -1.99 -0.57 -17.63
N GLY A 89 -0.84 -1.18 -17.33
CA GLY A 89 0.45 -0.48 -17.18
C GLY A 89 0.93 -0.32 -15.73
N LEU A 90 0.17 -0.77 -14.74
CA LEU A 90 0.69 -1.02 -13.40
C LEU A 90 1.38 -2.39 -13.36
N LEU A 91 2.56 -2.44 -12.74
CA LEU A 91 3.30 -3.68 -12.58
C LEU A 91 2.62 -4.57 -11.53
N PRO A 92 2.43 -5.87 -11.81
CA PRO A 92 1.97 -6.84 -10.81
C PRO A 92 2.89 -6.89 -9.60
N LEU A 93 2.35 -7.36 -8.47
CA LEU A 93 3.13 -7.58 -7.26
C LEU A 93 4.02 -8.81 -7.47
N ASP A 94 5.33 -8.62 -7.42
CA ASP A 94 6.29 -9.72 -7.32
C ASP A 94 6.35 -10.18 -5.86
N LEU A 95 5.53 -11.17 -5.51
CA LEU A 95 5.41 -11.66 -4.14
C LEU A 95 6.73 -12.25 -3.63
N ASP A 96 7.46 -12.95 -4.49
CA ASP A 96 8.74 -13.57 -4.12
C ASP A 96 9.79 -12.50 -3.80
N ALA A 97 9.90 -11.47 -4.65
CA ALA A 97 10.82 -10.36 -4.39
C ALA A 97 10.45 -9.56 -3.14
N GLU A 98 9.16 -9.42 -2.85
CA GLU A 98 8.68 -8.76 -1.64
C GLU A 98 8.95 -9.58 -0.37
N GLU A 99 8.77 -10.90 -0.45
CA GLU A 99 9.09 -11.82 0.63
C GLU A 99 10.60 -11.83 0.91
N ASP A 100 11.43 -11.91 -0.13
CA ASP A 100 12.90 -11.81 -0.01
C ASP A 100 13.32 -10.49 0.65
N ALA A 101 12.72 -9.38 0.23
CA ALA A 101 12.99 -8.07 0.82
C ALA A 101 12.56 -7.99 2.30
N HIS A 102 11.46 -8.65 2.66
CA HIS A 102 10.98 -8.75 4.03
C HIS A 102 11.93 -9.60 4.90
N ARG A 103 12.31 -10.80 4.46
CA ARG A 103 13.28 -11.66 5.17
C ARG A 103 14.62 -10.94 5.35
N ALA A 104 15.11 -10.25 4.33
CA ALA A 104 16.33 -9.43 4.43
C ALA A 104 16.18 -8.25 5.43
N HIS A 105 14.99 -7.68 5.55
CA HIS A 105 14.72 -6.64 6.55
C HIS A 105 14.71 -7.20 7.97
N LEU A 106 14.02 -8.32 8.21
CA LEU A 106 13.99 -9.00 9.51
C LEU A 106 15.38 -9.45 9.96
N ALA A 107 16.17 -10.04 9.06
CA ALA A 107 17.57 -10.42 9.35
C ALA A 107 18.42 -9.22 9.81
N ARG A 108 18.23 -8.04 9.18
CA ARG A 108 18.89 -6.80 9.62
C ARG A 108 18.42 -6.33 10.98
N LEU A 109 17.13 -6.42 11.29
CA LEU A 109 16.60 -6.05 12.60
C LEU A 109 17.07 -7.01 13.71
N GLY A 110 17.06 -8.32 13.46
CA GLY A 110 17.57 -9.34 14.38
C GLY A 110 19.05 -9.17 14.72
N SER A 111 19.84 -8.55 13.84
CA SER A 111 21.25 -8.25 14.10
C SER A 111 21.47 -7.05 15.05
N ARG A 112 20.42 -6.28 15.38
CA ARG A 112 20.49 -5.10 16.26
C ARG A 112 20.04 -5.47 17.68
N PRO A 113 20.66 -4.92 18.73
CA PRO A 113 20.15 -5.11 20.08
C PRO A 113 18.85 -4.33 20.31
N GLY A 114 17.98 -4.87 21.16
CA GLY A 114 16.78 -4.18 21.66
C GLY A 114 15.47 -4.70 21.09
N ALA A 115 14.39 -3.94 21.29
CA ALA A 115 13.03 -4.35 20.97
C ALA A 115 12.82 -4.71 19.49
N GLU A 116 13.58 -4.11 18.57
CA GLU A 116 13.54 -4.42 17.13
C GLU A 116 13.94 -5.87 16.83
N ALA A 117 14.95 -6.42 17.52
CA ALA A 117 15.33 -7.82 17.34
C ALA A 117 14.31 -8.79 17.93
N THR A 118 13.78 -8.49 19.11
CA THR A 118 12.70 -9.30 19.71
C THR A 118 11.48 -9.34 18.80
N LEU A 119 11.08 -8.20 18.23
CA LEU A 119 9.98 -8.15 17.26
C LEU A 119 10.30 -8.97 16.00
N ALA A 120 11.53 -8.91 15.48
CA ALA A 120 11.92 -9.71 14.34
C ALA A 120 11.85 -11.22 14.64
N GLU A 121 12.32 -11.66 15.81
CA GLU A 121 12.23 -13.06 16.25
C GLU A 121 10.78 -13.56 16.40
N LEU A 122 9.91 -12.72 16.98
CA LEU A 122 8.47 -13.04 17.12
C LEU A 122 7.82 -13.21 15.75
N VAL A 123 8.12 -12.32 14.81
CA VAL A 123 7.60 -12.39 13.43
C VAL A 123 8.08 -13.66 12.72
N GLU A 124 9.38 -13.97 12.77
CA GLU A 124 9.93 -15.19 12.16
C GLU A 124 9.29 -16.46 12.73
N ARG A 125 9.07 -16.50 14.06
CA ARG A 125 8.42 -17.63 14.73
C ARG A 125 6.95 -17.78 14.30
N ALA A 126 6.21 -16.68 14.27
CA ALA A 126 4.83 -16.68 13.81
C ALA A 126 4.71 -17.14 12.35
N TRP A 127 5.66 -16.72 11.51
CA TRP A 127 5.73 -17.11 10.10
C TRP A 127 5.99 -18.61 9.95
N ALA A 128 6.97 -19.17 10.67
CA ALA A 128 7.27 -20.61 10.65
C ALA A 128 6.06 -21.47 11.07
N HIS A 129 5.27 -21.00 12.06
CA HIS A 129 4.02 -21.66 12.42
C HIS A 129 2.97 -21.57 11.30
N ALA A 130 2.84 -20.43 10.64
CA ALA A 130 1.89 -20.25 9.55
C ALA A 130 2.22 -21.15 8.34
N GLU A 131 3.49 -21.25 7.95
CA GLU A 131 3.95 -22.14 6.87
C GLU A 131 3.71 -23.62 7.19
N ALA A 132 3.84 -24.01 8.46
CA ALA A 132 3.52 -25.35 8.93
C ALA A 132 2.00 -25.63 9.03
N GLY A 133 1.14 -24.64 8.76
CA GLY A 133 -0.31 -24.73 8.90
C GLY A 133 -0.83 -24.60 10.35
N HIS A 134 0.05 -24.25 11.29
CA HIS A 134 -0.24 -24.09 12.72
C HIS A 134 -0.75 -22.66 13.03
N LEU A 135 -1.93 -22.33 12.51
CA LEU A 135 -2.48 -20.95 12.57
C LEU A 135 -2.79 -20.47 14.00
N ALA A 136 -3.05 -21.36 14.95
CA ALA A 136 -3.32 -20.98 16.34
C ALA A 136 -2.04 -20.56 17.05
N GLU A 137 -0.97 -21.32 16.84
CA GLU A 137 0.38 -21.08 17.35
C GLU A 137 1.00 -19.84 16.70
N ALA A 138 0.76 -19.63 15.40
CA ALA A 138 1.16 -18.41 14.71
C ALA A 138 0.53 -17.16 15.34
N ARG A 139 -0.75 -17.21 15.71
CA ARG A 139 -1.44 -16.10 16.39
C ARG A 139 -0.92 -15.89 17.81
N ALA A 140 -0.67 -16.98 18.54
CA ALA A 140 -0.12 -16.90 19.89
C ALA A 140 1.26 -16.22 19.90
N ALA A 141 2.12 -16.55 18.95
CA ALA A 141 3.46 -15.96 18.82
C ALA A 141 3.45 -14.44 18.55
N VAL A 142 2.36 -13.87 18.02
CA VAL A 142 2.23 -12.40 17.79
C VAL A 142 1.67 -11.69 19.02
N GLY A 143 1.00 -12.40 19.93
CA GLY A 143 0.37 -11.84 21.13
C GLY A 143 1.26 -11.78 22.37
N GLU A 144 2.45 -12.39 22.33
CA GLU A 144 3.49 -12.38 23.38
C GLU A 144 4.37 -11.14 23.31
#